data_AF-H5YDC4-F1
#
_entry.id   AF-H5YDC4-F1
#
_cell.length_a   1.000
_cell.length_b   1.000
_cell.length_c   1.000
_cell.angle_alpha   90.00
_cell.angle_beta   90.00
_cell.angle_gamma   90.00
#
_symmetry.space_group_name_H-M   'P 1'
#
loop_
_entity.id
_entity.type
_entity.pdbx_description
1 polymer ?
#
loop_
_entity_poly.entity_id
_entity_poly.type
_entity_poly.pdbx_seq_one_letter_code
_entity_poly.pdbx_strand_id
1 'polypeptide(L)'
;MSDIQAQLSVLRQTADPAVVEVIARLIADGEDRDLHRINALDFANRTGLDQEKIISGFLHASRLGLFDMSWNVLCPGCGGVLGAHATLKSLKHDDYNCALCAAGYEASVDEMVEVAFTVSPRVRRIGAHDPDTLPIWEYVRQIFWSSGVDVSDESFSRLIDEVTLEALELPAGETAILSLNLPSQFIIVFEPVTHSAHFLDVQGEPTSQRQQLSMVFNKLEAPTGTTVMRPGPLRLTLENRSGNRVLPSVWIAADALHEMLGKRKPILTAKRMLSNQTFRDVFKADNLNVDQRLKITSLTFLFTDLKGSTALYERVGDLNAFDLVRAHFRALLEIIAAEKGAVVKTIGDAVMATFVRPEHAIVAGLRMRAAMDELNEQRGADDLVLKIGIHEGPCLAVMLNDRQDYFGQTVNIAARVQSLSTAQEIHITGPVLDAPAVAEVLKQREIRPIQKQAALRGIADKMVVYEIP
;
A
#
# COMPACT_ATOMS: atom_id res chain seq x y z
N MET A 1 -15.09 -27.16 8.63
CA MET A 1 -13.76 -27.75 8.95
C MET A 1 -13.16 -28.54 7.78
N SER A 2 -13.89 -29.41 7.05
CA SER A 2 -13.31 -30.16 5.91
C SER A 2 -12.88 -29.26 4.73
N ASP A 3 -13.62 -28.18 4.47
CA ASP A 3 -13.32 -27.21 3.40
C ASP A 3 -12.03 -26.41 3.67
N ILE A 4 -11.85 -25.95 4.91
CA ILE A 4 -10.66 -25.19 5.34
C ILE A 4 -9.38 -26.03 5.21
N GLN A 5 -9.42 -27.30 5.65
CA GLN A 5 -8.26 -28.19 5.50
C GLN A 5 -7.92 -28.45 4.04
N ALA A 6 -8.92 -28.56 3.16
CA ALA A 6 -8.70 -28.67 1.72
C ALA A 6 -8.07 -27.39 1.14
N GLN A 7 -8.58 -26.20 1.48
CA GLN A 7 -8.02 -24.92 1.07
C GLN A 7 -6.57 -24.76 1.57
N LEU A 8 -6.27 -25.09 2.82
CA LEU A 8 -4.91 -25.06 3.37
C LEU A 8 -3.98 -26.07 2.68
N SER A 9 -4.49 -27.25 2.30
CA SER A 9 -3.73 -28.23 1.53
C SER A 9 -3.34 -27.69 0.15
N VAL A 10 -4.27 -27.04 -0.55
CA VAL A 10 -3.98 -26.37 -1.83
C VAL A 10 -3.01 -25.22 -1.64
N LEU A 11 -3.16 -24.43 -0.58
CA LEU A 11 -2.26 -23.31 -0.29
C LEU A 11 -0.81 -23.77 -0.08
N ARG A 12 -0.57 -24.93 0.53
CA ARG A 12 0.78 -25.52 0.67
C ARG A 12 1.44 -25.88 -0.66
N GLN A 13 0.67 -25.99 -1.75
CA GLN A 13 1.21 -26.27 -3.08
C GLN A 13 1.64 -24.99 -3.82
N THR A 14 1.14 -23.83 -3.41
CA THR A 14 1.33 -22.55 -4.11
C THR A 14 2.07 -21.49 -3.29
N ALA A 15 2.17 -21.65 -1.97
CA ALA A 15 2.84 -20.73 -1.07
C ALA A 15 3.93 -21.41 -0.22
N ASP A 16 4.82 -20.60 0.34
CA ASP A 16 5.92 -21.09 1.20
C ASP A 16 5.36 -21.84 2.44
N PRO A 17 5.82 -23.08 2.73
CA PRO A 17 5.26 -23.89 3.81
C PRO A 17 5.26 -23.21 5.19
N ALA A 18 6.31 -22.43 5.52
CA ALA A 18 6.39 -21.73 6.80
C ALA A 18 5.35 -20.60 6.88
N VAL A 19 5.10 -19.92 5.76
CA VAL A 19 4.03 -18.92 5.65
C VAL A 19 2.65 -19.57 5.83
N VAL A 20 2.42 -20.74 5.22
CA VAL A 20 1.13 -21.44 5.36
C VAL A 20 0.89 -21.88 6.81
N GLU A 21 1.94 -22.32 7.52
CA GLU A 21 1.85 -22.71 8.92
C GLU A 21 1.44 -21.53 9.81
N VAL A 22 2.08 -20.37 9.67
CA VAL A 22 1.71 -19.19 10.48
C VAL A 22 0.33 -18.64 10.12
N ILE A 23 -0.10 -18.73 8.86
CA ILE A 23 -1.47 -18.37 8.44
C ILE A 23 -2.48 -19.34 9.06
N ALA A 24 -2.23 -20.65 9.01
CA ALA A 24 -3.12 -21.65 9.60
C ALA A 24 -3.25 -21.46 11.12
N ARG A 25 -2.14 -21.17 11.80
CA ARG A 25 -2.12 -20.86 13.23
C ARG A 25 -2.88 -19.57 13.54
N LEU A 26 -2.72 -18.52 12.74
CA LEU A 26 -3.47 -17.27 12.90
C LEU A 26 -4.98 -17.51 12.82
N ILE A 27 -5.45 -18.30 11.84
CA ILE A 27 -6.88 -18.63 11.70
C ILE A 27 -7.40 -19.42 12.91
N ALA A 28 -6.63 -20.40 13.38
CA ALA A 28 -7.02 -21.29 14.47
C ALA A 28 -7.01 -20.60 15.84
N ASP A 29 -5.93 -19.88 16.16
CA ASP A 29 -5.61 -19.44 17.52
C ASP A 29 -5.62 -17.91 17.67
N GLY A 30 -5.66 -17.16 16.58
CA GLY A 30 -5.63 -15.69 16.62
C GLY A 30 -6.88 -15.11 17.28
N GLU A 31 -6.72 -13.96 17.93
CA GLU A 31 -7.88 -13.19 18.40
C GLU A 31 -8.62 -12.59 17.20
N ASP A 32 -9.89 -12.24 17.38
CA ASP A 32 -10.72 -11.69 16.30
C ASP A 32 -10.10 -10.45 15.67
N ARG A 33 -9.43 -9.61 16.48
CA ARG A 33 -8.69 -8.42 16.02
C ARG A 33 -7.47 -8.74 15.16
N ASP A 34 -6.78 -9.85 15.43
CA ASP A 34 -5.62 -10.28 14.64
C ASP A 34 -6.06 -10.85 13.27
N LEU A 35 -7.37 -11.09 13.09
CA LEU A 35 -7.97 -11.61 11.87
C LEU A 35 -8.69 -10.53 11.04
N HIS A 36 -8.70 -9.27 11.51
CA HIS A 36 -9.26 -8.13 10.80
C HIS A 36 -8.15 -7.18 10.33
N ARG A 37 -8.26 -6.68 9.09
CA ARG A 37 -7.30 -5.75 8.46
C ARG A 37 -5.83 -6.08 8.77
N ILE A 38 -5.46 -7.32 8.50
CA ILE A 38 -4.10 -7.81 8.69
C ILE A 38 -3.15 -7.00 7.82
N ASN A 39 -2.23 -6.29 8.47
CA ASN A 39 -1.07 -5.68 7.84
C ASN A 39 -0.04 -6.77 7.53
N ALA A 40 0.08 -7.17 6.26
CA ALA A 40 1.02 -8.21 5.87
C ALA A 40 2.49 -7.85 6.21
N LEU A 41 2.84 -6.55 6.26
CA LEU A 41 4.20 -6.12 6.60
C LEU A 41 4.48 -6.26 8.10
N ASP A 42 3.55 -5.82 8.95
CA ASP A 42 3.64 -6.01 10.41
C ASP A 42 3.61 -7.49 10.77
N PHE A 43 2.76 -8.28 10.10
CA PHE A 43 2.68 -9.73 10.30
C PHE A 43 3.99 -10.43 9.92
N ALA A 44 4.62 -10.05 8.80
CA ALA A 44 5.94 -10.55 8.42
C ALA A 44 7.00 -10.21 9.48
N ASN A 45 7.01 -8.98 9.99
CA ASN A 45 7.94 -8.57 11.05
C ASN A 45 7.73 -9.36 12.36
N ARG A 46 6.47 -9.56 12.79
CA ARG A 46 6.12 -10.33 13.99
C ARG A 46 6.51 -11.82 13.88
N THR A 47 6.42 -12.39 12.68
CA THR A 47 6.75 -13.81 12.43
C THR A 47 8.21 -14.04 12.07
N GLY A 48 8.96 -12.98 11.71
CA GLY A 48 10.34 -13.07 11.26
C GLY A 48 10.49 -13.68 9.85
N LEU A 49 9.40 -13.78 9.09
CA LEU A 49 9.39 -14.35 7.74
C LEU A 49 9.57 -13.26 6.67
N ASP A 50 9.99 -13.67 5.48
CA ASP A 50 10.18 -12.74 4.36
C ASP A 50 8.85 -12.07 3.95
N GLN A 51 8.90 -10.74 3.77
CA GLN A 51 7.71 -9.95 3.47
C GLN A 51 7.04 -10.35 2.15
N GLU A 52 7.81 -10.63 1.10
CA GLU A 52 7.23 -10.99 -0.21
C GLU A 52 6.59 -12.38 -0.16
N LYS A 53 7.19 -13.32 0.57
CA LYS A 53 6.57 -14.62 0.83
C LYS A 53 5.26 -14.51 1.60
N ILE A 54 5.20 -13.64 2.62
CA ILE A 54 3.98 -13.38 3.41
C ILE A 54 2.89 -12.75 2.53
N ILE A 55 3.21 -11.71 1.76
CA ILE A 55 2.27 -11.09 0.81
C ILE A 55 1.75 -12.13 -0.18
N SER A 56 2.64 -12.93 -0.77
CA SER A 56 2.28 -14.01 -1.70
C SER A 56 1.34 -15.04 -1.05
N GLY A 57 1.63 -15.44 0.19
CA GLY A 57 0.79 -16.36 0.97
C GLY A 57 -0.63 -15.83 1.18
N PHE A 58 -0.78 -14.57 1.60
CA PHE A 58 -2.10 -13.95 1.77
C PHE A 58 -2.84 -13.77 0.44
N LEU A 59 -2.15 -13.48 -0.66
CA LEU A 59 -2.76 -13.38 -1.99
C LEU A 59 -3.32 -14.72 -2.47
N HIS A 60 -2.55 -15.80 -2.33
CA HIS A 60 -3.03 -17.15 -2.65
C HIS A 60 -4.16 -17.59 -1.70
N ALA A 61 -4.03 -17.31 -0.40
CA ALA A 61 -5.08 -17.60 0.57
C ALA A 61 -6.38 -16.86 0.25
N SER A 62 -6.28 -15.60 -0.19
CA SER A 62 -7.44 -14.81 -0.62
C SER A 62 -8.10 -15.39 -1.86
N ARG A 63 -7.31 -15.81 -2.86
CA ARG A 63 -7.83 -16.47 -4.08
C ARG A 63 -8.57 -17.78 -3.79
N LEU A 64 -8.15 -18.48 -2.73
CA LEU A 64 -8.78 -19.70 -2.24
C LEU A 64 -10.01 -19.43 -1.35
N GLY A 65 -10.31 -18.17 -1.02
CA GLY A 65 -11.45 -17.78 -0.18
C GLY A 65 -11.19 -17.91 1.32
N LEU A 66 -9.93 -17.98 1.75
CA LEU A 66 -9.58 -17.98 3.18
C LEU A 66 -9.64 -16.56 3.78
N PHE A 67 -9.27 -15.57 3.00
CA PHE A 67 -9.27 -14.16 3.37
C PHE A 67 -9.95 -13.33 2.29
N ASP A 68 -10.60 -12.24 2.71
CA ASP A 68 -11.06 -11.17 1.85
C ASP A 68 -10.00 -10.06 1.86
N MET A 69 -9.63 -9.58 0.68
CA MET A 69 -8.70 -8.47 0.50
C MET A 69 -9.51 -7.17 0.41
N SER A 70 -9.04 -6.14 1.10
CA SER A 70 -9.68 -4.82 1.16
C SER A 70 -8.70 -3.72 0.78
N TRP A 71 -9.22 -2.67 0.15
CA TRP A 71 -8.52 -1.45 -0.24
C TRP A 71 -9.07 -0.30 0.61
N ASN A 72 -8.30 0.14 1.60
CA ASN A 72 -8.72 1.10 2.60
C ASN A 72 -8.08 2.47 2.31
N VAL A 73 -8.90 3.49 2.09
CA VAL A 73 -8.42 4.87 1.95
C VAL A 73 -8.20 5.46 3.33
N LEU A 74 -6.99 5.95 3.56
CA LEU A 74 -6.53 6.43 4.85
C LEU A 74 -6.42 7.95 4.86
N CYS A 75 -6.74 8.55 5.99
CA CYS A 75 -6.35 9.93 6.26
C CYS A 75 -4.83 10.01 6.45
N PRO A 76 -4.11 10.90 5.75
CA PRO A 76 -2.65 11.04 5.91
C PRO A 76 -2.27 11.65 7.27
N GLY A 77 -3.18 12.38 7.93
CA GLY A 77 -2.97 12.93 9.27
C GLY A 77 -3.13 11.88 10.36
N CYS A 78 -4.34 11.34 10.52
CA CYS A 78 -4.63 10.44 11.64
C CYS A 78 -4.53 8.94 11.31
N GLY A 79 -4.42 8.53 10.05
CA GLY A 79 -4.45 7.11 9.68
C GLY A 79 -5.81 6.45 9.88
N GLY A 80 -6.88 7.21 10.11
CA GLY A 80 -8.25 6.72 10.12
C GLY A 80 -8.69 6.29 8.71
N VAL A 81 -9.51 5.24 8.62
CA VAL A 81 -10.01 4.70 7.35
C VAL A 81 -11.22 5.50 6.90
N LEU A 82 -11.04 6.33 5.87
CA LEU A 82 -12.07 7.17 5.25
C LEU A 82 -13.01 6.39 4.34
N GLY A 83 -12.58 5.21 3.87
CA GLY A 83 -13.43 4.31 3.11
C GLY A 83 -12.77 2.95 2.88
N ALA A 84 -13.55 1.88 2.98
CA ALA A 84 -13.09 0.51 2.76
C ALA A 84 -13.79 -0.09 1.53
N HIS A 85 -12.99 -0.67 0.64
CA HIS A 85 -13.45 -1.15 -0.66
C HIS A 85 -13.04 -2.61 -0.88
N ALA A 86 -13.97 -3.44 -1.36
CA ALA A 86 -13.65 -4.84 -1.69
C ALA A 86 -12.80 -4.99 -2.97
N THR A 87 -12.85 -3.99 -3.85
CA THR A 87 -12.10 -4.00 -5.11
C THR A 87 -11.48 -2.64 -5.36
N LEU A 88 -10.35 -2.62 -6.05
CA LEU A 88 -9.72 -1.36 -6.47
C LEU A 88 -10.58 -0.61 -7.51
N LYS A 89 -11.49 -1.33 -8.20
CA LYS A 89 -12.49 -0.78 -9.14
C LYS A 89 -13.49 0.19 -8.48
N SER A 90 -13.76 0.04 -7.18
CA SER A 90 -14.70 0.90 -6.45
C SER A 90 -14.03 2.12 -5.80
N LEU A 91 -12.70 2.24 -5.92
CA LEU A 91 -11.95 3.39 -5.43
C LEU A 91 -12.31 4.65 -6.22
N LYS A 92 -12.91 5.63 -5.55
CA LYS A 92 -13.21 6.95 -6.10
C LYS A 92 -12.04 7.88 -5.82
N HIS A 93 -11.65 8.71 -6.78
CA HIS A 93 -10.50 9.63 -6.61
C HIS A 93 -10.90 10.97 -5.99
N ASP A 94 -12.20 11.29 -5.98
CA ASP A 94 -12.69 12.61 -5.60
C ASP A 94 -13.02 12.67 -4.09
N ASP A 95 -12.41 13.67 -3.43
CA ASP A 95 -12.59 14.19 -2.07
C ASP A 95 -12.96 13.20 -0.95
N TYR A 96 -11.94 12.63 -0.30
CA TYR A 96 -12.11 12.06 1.03
C TYR A 96 -11.83 13.10 2.10
N ASN A 97 -12.84 13.50 2.88
CA ASN A 97 -12.64 14.40 4.01
C ASN A 97 -12.46 13.60 5.29
N CYS A 98 -11.38 13.89 6.02
CA CYS A 98 -11.24 13.34 7.36
C CYS A 98 -11.92 14.26 8.38
N ALA A 99 -12.90 13.73 9.11
CA ALA A 99 -13.56 14.45 10.20
C ALA A 99 -12.58 14.95 11.27
N LEU A 100 -11.62 14.09 11.67
CA LEU A 100 -10.72 14.33 12.79
C LEU A 100 -9.56 15.28 12.44
N CYS A 101 -9.05 15.22 11.21
CA CYS A 101 -7.92 16.04 10.76
C CYS A 101 -8.34 17.22 9.87
N ALA A 102 -9.61 17.28 9.46
CA ALA A 102 -10.20 18.30 8.60
C ALA A 102 -9.29 18.74 7.43
N ALA A 103 -9.07 17.85 6.46
CA ALA A 103 -8.28 18.17 5.27
C ALA A 103 -8.82 17.48 4.00
N GLY A 104 -8.99 18.26 2.94
CA GLY A 104 -9.42 17.83 1.60
C GLY A 104 -8.24 17.32 0.77
N TYR A 105 -7.81 16.10 1.06
CA TYR A 105 -6.73 15.43 0.32
C TYR A 105 -7.32 14.59 -0.83
N GLU A 106 -6.70 14.67 -2.01
CA GLU A 106 -6.94 13.71 -3.09
C GLU A 106 -6.27 12.37 -2.73
N ALA A 107 -7.00 11.26 -2.87
CA ALA A 107 -6.46 9.93 -2.56
C ALA A 107 -5.30 9.58 -3.51
N SER A 108 -4.11 9.33 -2.94
CA SER A 108 -2.97 8.77 -3.68
C SER A 108 -2.77 7.28 -3.36
N VAL A 109 -2.63 6.46 -4.39
CA VAL A 109 -2.35 5.02 -4.26
C VAL A 109 -0.93 4.73 -3.76
N ASP A 110 -0.04 5.73 -3.78
CA ASP A 110 1.32 5.58 -3.27
C ASP A 110 1.35 5.37 -1.75
N GLU A 111 0.53 6.12 -1.01
CA GLU A 111 0.63 6.24 0.44
C GLU A 111 -0.72 6.17 1.18
N MET A 112 -1.81 6.64 0.56
CA MET A 112 -3.11 6.74 1.24
C MET A 112 -4.00 5.51 1.08
N VAL A 113 -3.69 4.59 0.17
CA VAL A 113 -4.49 3.38 -0.02
C VAL A 113 -3.76 2.18 0.55
N GLU A 114 -4.24 1.69 1.68
CA GLU A 114 -3.80 0.46 2.34
C GLU A 114 -4.48 -0.76 1.72
N VAL A 115 -3.72 -1.84 1.57
CA VAL A 115 -4.24 -3.17 1.26
C VAL A 115 -4.10 -4.04 2.48
N ALA A 116 -5.22 -4.57 2.97
CA ALA A 116 -5.26 -5.42 4.15
C ALA A 116 -6.14 -6.65 3.94
N PHE A 117 -5.88 -7.70 4.72
CA PHE A 117 -6.57 -8.99 4.61
C PHE A 117 -7.44 -9.23 5.84
N THR A 118 -8.69 -9.64 5.65
CA THR A 118 -9.60 -10.02 6.74
C THR A 118 -10.03 -11.46 6.54
N VAL A 119 -10.07 -12.28 7.57
CA VAL A 119 -10.53 -13.68 7.44
C VAL A 119 -11.94 -13.72 6.84
N SER A 120 -12.20 -14.65 5.93
CA SER A 120 -13.54 -14.78 5.37
C SER A 120 -14.53 -15.27 6.44
N PRO A 121 -15.76 -14.72 6.52
CA PRO A 121 -16.78 -15.21 7.45
C PRO A 121 -17.17 -16.68 7.21
N ARG A 122 -16.85 -17.23 6.02
CA ARG A 122 -17.03 -18.66 5.70
C ARG A 122 -16.01 -19.55 6.39
N VAL A 123 -14.85 -19.00 6.76
CA VAL A 123 -13.77 -19.69 7.48
C VAL A 123 -13.96 -19.53 8.98
N ARG A 124 -14.03 -18.28 9.44
CA ARG A 124 -14.25 -17.92 10.85
C ARG A 124 -14.94 -16.58 10.91
N ARG A 125 -16.10 -16.53 11.57
CA ARG A 125 -16.80 -15.27 11.80
C ARG A 125 -16.17 -14.55 12.98
N ILE A 126 -15.86 -13.27 12.81
CA ILE A 126 -15.28 -12.39 13.83
C ILE A 126 -16.16 -11.16 14.04
N GLY A 127 -15.99 -10.44 15.15
CA GLY A 127 -16.77 -9.23 15.45
C GLY A 127 -16.75 -8.18 14.33
N ALA A 128 -15.62 -7.99 13.65
CA ALA A 128 -15.50 -7.02 12.55
C ALA A 128 -16.33 -7.35 11.29
N HIS A 129 -16.88 -8.57 11.16
CA HIS A 129 -17.86 -8.88 10.10
C HIS A 129 -19.24 -8.30 10.36
N ASP A 130 -19.51 -7.89 11.60
CA ASP A 130 -20.74 -7.24 12.02
C ASP A 130 -20.42 -6.03 12.93
N PRO A 131 -19.85 -4.94 12.36
CA PRO A 131 -19.39 -3.78 13.12
C PRO A 131 -20.44 -3.17 14.03
N ASP A 132 -21.73 -3.31 13.69
CA ASP A 132 -22.86 -2.79 14.46
C ASP A 132 -23.14 -3.58 15.75
N THR A 133 -22.40 -4.65 16.01
CA THR A 133 -22.45 -5.40 17.27
C THR A 133 -21.27 -5.12 18.19
N LEU A 134 -20.24 -4.42 17.69
CA LEU A 134 -19.04 -4.13 18.45
C LEU A 134 -19.33 -3.10 19.56
N PRO A 135 -18.76 -3.26 20.77
CA PRO A 135 -18.68 -2.18 21.74
C PRO A 135 -17.94 -0.97 21.17
N ILE A 136 -18.20 0.23 21.71
CA ILE A 136 -17.63 1.52 21.25
C ILE A 136 -16.13 1.41 20.96
N TRP A 137 -15.37 0.92 21.94
CA TRP A 137 -13.92 0.87 21.88
C TRP A 137 -13.39 -0.19 20.91
N GLU A 138 -14.11 -1.30 20.73
CA GLU A 138 -13.76 -2.28 19.70
C GLU A 138 -14.08 -1.77 18.30
N TYR A 139 -15.18 -1.01 18.12
CA TYR A 139 -15.47 -0.35 16.86
C TYR A 139 -14.35 0.64 16.49
N VAL A 140 -13.99 1.53 17.41
CA VAL A 140 -12.92 2.50 17.16
C VAL A 140 -11.61 1.78 16.84
N ARG A 141 -11.26 0.76 17.61
CA ARG A 141 -10.00 0.01 17.45
C ARG A 141 -9.94 -0.77 16.14
N GLN A 142 -11.00 -1.47 15.77
CA GLN A 142 -10.99 -2.41 14.64
C GLN A 142 -11.45 -1.75 13.32
N ILE A 143 -12.42 -0.83 13.38
CA ILE A 143 -13.14 -0.34 12.20
C ILE A 143 -12.67 1.07 11.79
N PHE A 144 -12.42 1.97 12.74
CA PHE A 144 -12.04 3.34 12.41
C PHE A 144 -10.56 3.47 12.05
N TRP A 145 -9.66 2.89 12.84
CA TRP A 145 -8.22 3.01 12.60
C TRP A 145 -7.73 2.02 11.53
N SER A 146 -6.72 2.44 10.77
CA SER A 146 -5.99 1.55 9.85
C SER A 146 -5.04 0.63 10.60
N SER A 147 -4.55 -0.39 9.90
CA SER A 147 -3.56 -1.32 10.43
C SER A 147 -2.18 -0.69 10.63
N GLY A 148 -1.99 0.54 10.14
CA GLY A 148 -0.80 1.37 10.34
C GLY A 148 -0.77 2.12 11.69
N VAL A 149 -1.89 2.20 12.40
CA VAL A 149 -1.95 2.87 13.73
C VAL A 149 -1.66 1.85 14.82
N ASP A 150 -0.81 2.21 15.79
CA ASP A 150 -0.59 1.36 16.96
C ASP A 150 -1.77 1.48 17.94
N VAL A 151 -2.66 0.49 17.86
CA VAL A 151 -3.81 0.35 18.75
C VAL A 151 -3.67 -0.87 19.68
N SER A 152 -2.44 -1.17 20.10
CA SER A 152 -2.16 -2.19 21.12
C SER A 152 -2.94 -1.93 22.42
N ASP A 153 -3.13 -2.98 23.23
CA ASP A 153 -3.90 -2.89 24.48
C ASP A 153 -3.38 -1.79 25.41
N GLU A 154 -2.06 -1.65 25.52
CA GLU A 154 -1.41 -0.63 26.33
C GLU A 154 -1.68 0.78 25.78
N SER A 155 -1.32 1.03 24.51
CA SER A 155 -1.50 2.34 23.87
C SER A 155 -2.97 2.78 23.83
N PHE A 156 -3.89 1.85 23.56
CA PHE A 156 -5.30 2.16 23.41
C PHE A 156 -6.02 2.33 24.75
N SER A 157 -5.68 1.54 25.78
CA SER A 157 -6.24 1.74 27.13
C SER A 157 -5.81 3.09 27.70
N ARG A 158 -4.53 3.45 27.52
CA ARG A 158 -4.02 4.77 27.92
C ARG A 158 -4.76 5.91 27.21
N LEU A 159 -5.03 5.76 25.90
CA LEU A 159 -5.84 6.72 25.16
C LEU A 159 -7.22 6.86 25.80
N ILE A 160 -7.94 5.76 26.02
CA ILE A 160 -9.30 5.81 26.57
C ILE A 160 -9.30 6.54 27.92
N ASP A 161 -8.38 6.17 28.81
CA ASP A 161 -8.33 6.67 30.19
C ASP A 161 -7.89 8.15 30.29
N GLU A 162 -6.95 8.59 29.46
CA GLU A 162 -6.40 9.96 29.53
C GLU A 162 -7.21 10.97 28.70
N VAL A 163 -7.87 10.52 27.64
CA VAL A 163 -8.48 11.41 26.64
C VAL A 163 -10.00 11.48 26.79
N THR A 164 -10.67 10.43 27.26
CA THR A 164 -12.14 10.38 27.19
C THR A 164 -12.80 11.10 28.37
N LEU A 165 -13.53 12.17 28.08
CA LEU A 165 -14.43 12.81 29.05
C LEU A 165 -15.77 12.09 29.16
N GLU A 166 -16.31 11.63 28.04
CA GLU A 166 -17.57 10.90 27.97
C GLU A 166 -17.66 10.13 26.65
N ALA A 167 -18.33 8.98 26.64
CA ALA A 167 -18.62 8.23 25.42
C ALA A 167 -19.93 7.46 25.58
N LEU A 168 -20.74 7.41 24.54
CA LEU A 168 -21.99 6.67 24.56
C LEU A 168 -22.33 6.07 23.20
N GLU A 169 -23.18 5.05 23.23
CA GLU A 169 -23.88 4.54 22.07
C GLU A 169 -25.24 5.25 21.95
N LEU A 170 -25.54 5.79 20.78
CA LEU A 170 -26.78 6.50 20.50
C LEU A 170 -27.51 5.82 19.31
N PRO A 171 -28.64 5.13 19.55
CA PRO A 171 -29.43 4.48 18.51
C PRO A 171 -29.97 5.45 17.45
N ALA A 172 -30.35 4.91 16.30
CA ALA A 172 -30.94 5.69 15.21
C ALA A 172 -32.24 6.38 15.64
N GLY A 173 -32.36 7.69 15.38
CA GLY A 173 -33.54 8.49 15.70
C GLY A 173 -33.60 9.01 17.14
N GLU A 174 -32.62 8.66 17.99
CA GLU A 174 -32.60 9.07 19.39
C GLU A 174 -31.84 10.39 19.61
N THR A 175 -32.07 10.98 20.79
CA THR A 175 -31.38 12.18 21.27
C THR A 175 -30.84 11.94 22.67
N ALA A 176 -29.56 12.26 22.88
CA ALA A 176 -28.91 12.24 24.18
C ALA A 176 -28.54 13.66 24.64
N ILE A 177 -28.49 13.86 25.95
CA ILE A 177 -28.08 15.12 26.57
C ILE A 177 -27.00 14.80 27.60
N LEU A 178 -25.79 15.27 27.36
CA LEU A 178 -24.65 15.13 28.25
C LEU A 178 -24.45 16.40 29.06
N SER A 179 -24.15 16.23 30.35
CA SER A 179 -23.77 17.33 31.24
C SER A 179 -22.30 17.18 31.57
N LEU A 180 -21.47 18.04 30.98
CA LEU A 180 -20.02 17.98 31.07
C LEU A 180 -19.49 19.21 31.81
N ASN A 181 -18.31 19.09 32.39
CA ASN A 181 -17.56 20.25 32.89
C ASN A 181 -16.27 20.39 32.08
N LEU A 182 -16.22 21.39 31.20
CA LEU A 182 -15.13 21.55 30.25
C LEU A 182 -13.85 22.01 30.96
N PRO A 183 -12.72 21.29 30.81
CA PRO A 183 -11.40 21.80 31.20
C PRO A 183 -10.94 22.92 30.26
N SER A 184 -9.92 23.68 30.68
CA SER A 184 -9.25 24.69 29.83
C SER A 184 -8.29 24.02 28.85
N GLN A 185 -8.83 23.18 27.97
CA GLN A 185 -8.10 22.37 26.99
C GLN A 185 -8.88 22.29 25.68
N PHE A 186 -8.21 21.93 24.60
CA PHE A 186 -8.88 21.69 23.32
C PHE A 186 -9.65 20.36 23.38
N ILE A 187 -10.93 20.38 23.01
CA ILE A 187 -11.83 19.22 23.09
C ILE A 187 -12.34 18.86 21.70
N ILE A 188 -12.50 17.57 21.45
CA ILE A 188 -13.00 17.00 20.21
C ILE A 188 -14.25 16.20 20.54
N VAL A 189 -15.41 16.58 20.00
CA VAL A 189 -16.57 15.69 19.94
C VAL A 189 -16.45 14.90 18.65
N PHE A 190 -16.05 13.64 18.76
CA PHE A 190 -15.73 12.77 17.64
C PHE A 190 -16.72 11.61 17.54
N GLU A 191 -17.18 11.31 16.33
CA GLU A 191 -18.13 10.23 16.06
C GLU A 191 -17.60 9.39 14.88
N PRO A 192 -17.16 8.14 15.13
CA PRO A 192 -16.42 7.34 14.15
C PRO A 192 -17.31 6.69 13.08
N VAL A 193 -18.61 6.49 13.31
CA VAL A 193 -19.48 5.76 12.38
C VAL A 193 -19.85 6.60 11.16
N THR A 194 -20.23 7.86 11.40
CA THR A 194 -20.58 8.82 10.35
C THR A 194 -19.38 9.67 9.91
N HIS A 195 -18.19 9.43 10.49
CA HIS A 195 -17.02 10.27 10.28
C HIS A 195 -17.36 11.75 10.53
N SER A 196 -17.89 12.05 11.72
CA SER A 196 -18.21 13.43 12.14
C SER A 196 -17.30 13.89 13.27
N ALA A 197 -16.91 15.17 13.27
CA ALA A 197 -16.20 15.77 14.39
C ALA A 197 -16.60 17.24 14.59
N HIS A 198 -16.50 17.71 15.83
CA HIS A 198 -16.63 19.12 16.17
C HIS A 198 -15.61 19.50 17.23
N PHE A 199 -14.90 20.59 17.02
CA PHE A 199 -13.84 21.04 17.90
C PHE A 199 -14.33 22.14 18.85
N LEU A 200 -13.98 22.03 20.12
CA LEU A 200 -14.19 23.06 21.12
C LEU A 200 -12.83 23.62 21.53
N ASP A 201 -12.61 24.87 21.19
CA ASP A 201 -11.46 25.62 21.66
C ASP A 201 -11.82 26.26 23.00
N VAL A 202 -11.51 25.56 24.09
CA VAL A 202 -11.90 25.98 25.45
C VAL A 202 -10.82 26.87 26.06
N GLN A 203 -11.11 28.16 26.14
CA GLN A 203 -10.15 29.19 26.55
C GLN A 203 -10.82 30.32 27.35
N GLY A 204 -9.99 31.14 28.00
CA GLY A 204 -10.41 32.28 28.81
C GLY A 204 -10.81 31.92 30.24
N GLU A 205 -11.38 32.89 30.95
CA GLU A 205 -11.75 32.75 32.37
C GLU A 205 -12.90 31.74 32.58
N PRO A 206 -12.81 30.85 33.59
CA PRO A 206 -13.88 29.90 33.91
C PRO A 206 -15.23 30.58 34.19
N THR A 207 -16.31 29.94 33.76
CA THR A 207 -17.69 30.42 33.95
C THR A 207 -18.51 29.44 34.79
N SER A 208 -19.39 29.96 35.64
CA SER A 208 -20.44 29.16 36.30
C SER A 208 -21.74 29.09 35.49
N GLN A 209 -21.88 29.93 34.45
CA GLN A 209 -23.03 29.90 33.55
C GLN A 209 -22.97 28.65 32.66
N ARG A 210 -24.06 27.89 32.64
CA ARG A 210 -24.21 26.70 31.79
C ARG A 210 -24.27 27.08 30.31
N GLN A 211 -23.28 26.61 29.55
CA GLN A 211 -23.19 26.74 28.11
C GLN A 211 -23.97 25.62 27.42
N GLN A 212 -24.36 25.80 26.16
CA GLN A 212 -25.11 24.80 25.39
C GLN A 212 -24.51 24.61 24.00
N LEU A 213 -24.45 23.37 23.55
CA LEU A 213 -24.10 22.99 22.18
C LEU A 213 -25.02 21.88 21.72
N SER A 214 -25.42 21.90 20.46
CA SER A 214 -26.22 20.85 19.84
C SER A 214 -25.53 20.37 18.57
N MET A 215 -25.47 19.05 18.40
CA MET A 215 -24.92 18.40 17.23
C MET A 215 -25.91 17.37 16.68
N VAL A 216 -25.96 17.27 15.35
CA VAL A 216 -26.85 16.35 14.64
C VAL A 216 -25.99 15.47 13.73
N PHE A 217 -25.93 14.18 14.03
CA PHE A 217 -25.27 13.20 13.18
C PHE A 217 -26.21 12.78 12.06
N ASN A 218 -25.78 12.85 10.81
CA ASN A 218 -26.58 12.50 9.65
C ASN A 218 -25.71 11.82 8.59
N LYS A 219 -26.28 11.43 7.45
CA LYS A 219 -25.54 10.71 6.39
C LYS A 219 -24.64 11.59 5.52
N LEU A 220 -24.82 12.91 5.58
CA LEU A 220 -23.97 13.86 4.87
C LEU A 220 -22.80 14.21 5.79
N GLU A 221 -21.58 14.19 5.24
CA GLU A 221 -20.43 14.75 5.93
C GLU A 221 -20.70 16.24 6.19
N ALA A 222 -20.98 16.59 7.44
CA ALA A 222 -21.06 17.99 7.84
C ALA A 222 -19.62 18.55 7.88
N PRO A 223 -19.37 19.78 7.40
CA PRO A 223 -18.06 20.39 7.53
C PRO A 223 -17.66 20.46 9.01
N THR A 224 -16.41 20.09 9.31
CA THR A 224 -15.88 20.11 10.67
C THR A 224 -15.95 21.52 11.24
N GLY A 225 -16.73 21.70 12.31
CA GLY A 225 -16.91 22.98 12.98
C GLY A 225 -15.93 23.19 14.13
N THR A 226 -15.53 24.45 14.37
CA THR A 226 -14.84 24.85 15.60
C THR A 226 -15.69 25.86 16.36
N THR A 227 -15.80 25.72 17.68
CA THR A 227 -16.52 26.67 18.54
C THR A 227 -15.66 27.03 19.73
N VAL A 228 -15.50 28.33 19.97
CA VAL A 228 -14.82 28.83 21.15
C VAL A 228 -15.77 28.74 22.35
N MET A 229 -15.30 28.15 23.45
CA MET A 229 -16.05 28.02 24.70
C MET A 229 -15.18 28.45 25.89
N ARG A 230 -15.80 28.67 27.06
CA ARG A 230 -15.08 28.91 28.32
C ARG A 230 -15.03 27.66 29.19
N PRO A 231 -14.00 27.48 30.04
CA PRO A 231 -13.98 26.39 31.02
C PRO A 231 -15.22 26.45 31.92
N GLY A 232 -15.84 25.31 32.20
CA GLY A 232 -17.06 25.24 33.02
C GLY A 232 -18.18 24.36 32.45
N PRO A 233 -19.42 24.47 32.97
CA PRO A 233 -20.49 23.53 32.66
C PRO A 233 -21.01 23.67 31.23
N LEU A 234 -21.06 22.55 30.50
CA LEU A 234 -21.65 22.40 29.17
C LEU A 234 -22.83 21.42 29.20
N ARG A 235 -23.93 21.80 28.55
CA ARG A 235 -24.99 20.88 28.14
C ARG A 235 -24.83 20.58 26.65
N LEU A 236 -24.37 19.37 26.33
CA LEU A 236 -24.19 18.91 24.95
C LEU A 236 -25.38 18.04 24.53
N THR A 237 -26.11 18.47 23.52
CA THR A 237 -27.23 17.73 22.93
C THR A 237 -26.76 17.03 21.67
N LEU A 238 -26.96 15.72 21.60
CA LEU A 238 -26.54 14.88 20.48
C LEU A 238 -27.77 14.22 19.89
N GLU A 239 -28.03 14.45 18.61
CA GLU A 239 -29.18 13.88 17.90
C GLU A 239 -28.70 12.99 16.75
N ASN A 240 -29.22 11.76 16.68
CA ASN A 240 -28.87 10.82 15.63
C ASN A 240 -29.95 10.73 14.55
N ARG A 241 -29.67 11.31 13.38
CA ARG A 241 -30.50 11.25 12.17
C ARG A 241 -29.82 10.45 11.03
N SER A 242 -28.79 9.67 11.34
CA SER A 242 -28.03 8.92 10.33
C SER A 242 -28.75 7.66 9.83
N GLY A 243 -29.71 7.14 10.60
CA GLY A 243 -30.41 5.88 10.31
C GLY A 243 -29.67 4.63 10.77
N ASN A 244 -28.42 4.76 11.26
CA ASN A 244 -27.65 3.73 11.96
C ASN A 244 -27.40 4.19 13.40
N ARG A 245 -26.86 3.33 14.27
CA ARG A 245 -26.32 3.79 15.56
C ARG A 245 -25.10 4.69 15.34
N VAL A 246 -24.83 5.58 16.29
CA VAL A 246 -23.63 6.43 16.30
C VAL A 246 -22.94 6.32 17.65
N LEU A 247 -21.63 6.53 17.67
CA LEU A 247 -20.77 6.25 18.82
C LEU A 247 -20.00 7.51 19.26
N PRO A 248 -20.69 8.62 19.60
CA PRO A 248 -20.04 9.88 19.92
C PRO A 248 -19.19 9.76 21.19
N SER A 249 -17.98 10.27 21.09
CA SER A 249 -17.01 10.36 22.18
C SER A 249 -16.54 11.81 22.32
N VAL A 250 -16.41 12.27 23.56
CA VAL A 250 -15.87 13.58 23.89
C VAL A 250 -14.45 13.39 24.39
N TRP A 251 -13.49 13.88 23.62
CA TRP A 251 -12.07 13.66 23.81
C TRP A 251 -11.36 14.97 24.13
N ILE A 252 -10.40 14.93 25.05
CA ILE A 252 -9.40 15.97 25.21
C ILE A 252 -8.31 15.73 24.17
N ALA A 253 -7.92 16.74 23.40
CA ALA A 253 -6.72 16.66 22.56
C ALA A 253 -5.45 16.70 23.44
N ALA A 254 -5.18 15.60 24.14
CA ALA A 254 -4.04 15.42 25.02
C ALA A 254 -2.86 14.75 24.30
N ASP A 255 -1.70 14.73 24.98
CA ASP A 255 -0.46 14.15 24.47
C ASP A 255 -0.61 12.68 24.06
N ALA A 256 -1.42 11.89 24.77
CA ALA A 256 -1.68 10.48 24.41
C ALA A 256 -2.28 10.32 23.00
N LEU A 257 -3.20 11.21 22.59
CA LEU A 257 -3.75 11.19 21.23
C LEU A 257 -2.65 11.55 20.23
N HIS A 258 -1.84 12.57 20.52
CA HIS A 258 -0.72 12.94 19.65
C HIS A 258 0.34 11.84 19.53
N GLU A 259 0.67 11.13 20.62
CA GLU A 259 1.59 10.00 20.61
C GLU A 259 1.07 8.84 19.75
N MET A 260 -0.21 8.47 19.89
CA MET A 260 -0.83 7.43 19.07
C MET A 260 -0.88 7.84 17.59
N LEU A 261 -1.15 9.11 17.31
CA LEU A 261 -1.16 9.62 15.94
C LEU A 261 0.24 9.79 15.34
N GLY A 262 1.26 10.03 16.15
CA GLY A 262 2.64 10.19 15.71
C GLY A 262 3.35 8.88 15.36
N LYS A 263 2.91 7.75 15.94
CA LYS A 263 3.50 6.43 15.67
C LYS A 263 2.74 5.72 14.54
N ARG A 264 3.42 5.55 13.41
CA ARG A 264 2.88 4.82 12.24
C ARG A 264 3.75 3.63 11.88
N LYS A 265 3.10 2.47 11.76
CA LYS A 265 3.70 1.28 11.18
C LYS A 265 3.67 1.40 9.65
N PRO A 266 4.66 0.83 8.94
CA PRO A 266 4.57 0.69 7.49
C PRO A 266 3.35 -0.14 7.10
N ILE A 267 2.65 0.29 6.05
CA ILE A 267 1.48 -0.40 5.50
C ILE A 267 1.78 -0.98 4.12
N LEU A 268 1.05 -2.02 3.74
CA LEU A 268 1.07 -2.52 2.37
C LEU A 268 0.22 -1.59 1.50
N THR A 269 0.86 -0.76 0.68
CA THR A 269 0.14 0.22 -0.14
C THR A 269 -0.38 -0.38 -1.45
N ALA A 270 -1.38 0.28 -2.05
CA ALA A 270 -1.90 -0.10 -3.36
C ALA A 270 -0.82 -0.09 -4.44
N LYS A 271 0.09 0.90 -4.44
CA LYS A 271 1.29 0.91 -5.30
C LYS A 271 2.12 -0.35 -5.17
N ARG A 272 2.44 -0.78 -3.93
CA ARG A 272 3.23 -1.99 -3.69
C ARG A 272 2.48 -3.24 -4.17
N MET A 273 1.16 -3.28 -3.99
CA MET A 273 0.33 -4.38 -4.48
C MET A 273 0.27 -4.44 -6.01
N LEU A 274 0.04 -3.32 -6.69
CA LEU A 274 0.02 -3.19 -8.15
C LEU A 274 1.37 -3.55 -8.79
N SER A 275 2.46 -3.38 -8.04
CA SER A 275 3.83 -3.70 -8.46
C SER A 275 4.31 -5.08 -7.97
N ASN A 276 3.43 -5.91 -7.39
CA ASN A 276 3.78 -7.25 -6.89
C ASN A 276 3.48 -8.33 -7.96
N GLN A 277 4.43 -9.23 -8.19
CA GLN A 277 4.31 -10.26 -9.22
C GLN A 277 3.16 -11.25 -8.94
N THR A 278 3.06 -11.77 -7.72
CA THR A 278 1.98 -12.71 -7.33
C THR A 278 0.60 -12.08 -7.55
N PHE A 279 0.43 -10.82 -7.18
CA PHE A 279 -0.84 -10.12 -7.37
C PHE A 279 -1.23 -10.04 -8.85
N ARG A 280 -0.27 -9.67 -9.72
CA ARG A 280 -0.47 -9.62 -11.17
C ARG A 280 -0.80 -10.99 -11.74
N ASP A 281 -0.25 -12.07 -11.19
CA ASP A 281 -0.49 -13.42 -11.67
C ASP A 281 -1.83 -14.01 -11.21
N VAL A 282 -2.22 -13.73 -9.97
CA VAL A 282 -3.41 -14.31 -9.34
C VAL A 282 -4.70 -13.54 -9.69
N PHE A 283 -4.62 -12.22 -9.89
CA PHE A 283 -5.79 -11.34 -10.06
C PHE A 283 -5.91 -10.65 -11.43
N LYS A 284 -5.29 -11.22 -12.48
CA LYS A 284 -5.12 -10.67 -13.86
C LYS A 284 -6.24 -9.77 -14.40
N ALA A 285 -7.52 -10.16 -14.28
CA ALA A 285 -8.66 -9.47 -14.90
C ALA A 285 -9.51 -8.63 -13.92
N ASP A 286 -9.25 -8.69 -12.62
CA ASP A 286 -10.13 -8.10 -11.60
C ASP A 286 -9.58 -6.87 -10.90
N ASN A 287 -8.44 -6.36 -11.36
CA ASN A 287 -7.71 -5.32 -10.65
C ASN A 287 -8.23 -3.91 -10.92
N LEU A 288 -8.65 -3.58 -12.13
CA LEU A 288 -8.98 -2.19 -12.53
C LEU A 288 -10.10 -2.20 -13.57
N ASN A 289 -10.89 -1.11 -13.64
CA ASN A 289 -11.83 -0.91 -14.75
C ASN A 289 -11.06 -0.44 -16.00
N VAL A 290 -11.59 -0.73 -17.19
CA VAL A 290 -10.99 -0.33 -18.48
C VAL A 290 -10.72 1.18 -18.54
N ASP A 291 -11.64 1.99 -18.00
CA ASP A 291 -11.53 3.45 -18.01
C ASP A 291 -10.81 4.04 -16.79
N GLN A 292 -10.49 3.20 -15.79
CA GLN A 292 -9.86 3.67 -14.56
C GLN A 292 -8.36 3.90 -14.77
N ARG A 293 -7.88 5.03 -14.26
CA ARG A 293 -6.47 5.43 -14.32
C ARG A 293 -6.01 5.81 -12.93
N LEU A 294 -5.06 5.05 -12.39
CA LEU A 294 -4.49 5.33 -11.08
C LEU A 294 -3.16 6.05 -11.24
N LYS A 295 -3.04 7.25 -10.67
CA LYS A 295 -1.80 8.01 -10.67
C LYS A 295 -0.84 7.44 -9.62
N ILE A 296 0.31 6.97 -10.07
CA ILE A 296 1.44 6.59 -9.21
C ILE A 296 2.48 7.70 -9.35
N THR A 297 2.88 8.30 -8.23
CA THR A 297 3.78 9.47 -8.21
C THR A 297 5.23 9.11 -8.53
N SER A 298 5.66 7.89 -8.20
CA SER A 298 6.99 7.39 -8.55
C SER A 298 6.99 5.88 -8.73
N LEU A 299 7.46 5.36 -9.86
CA LEU A 299 7.73 3.93 -10.04
C LEU A 299 9.00 3.77 -10.86
N THR A 300 9.85 2.81 -10.47
CA THR A 300 11.07 2.51 -11.22
C THR A 300 10.77 1.49 -12.30
N PHE A 301 11.12 1.82 -13.55
CA PHE A 301 11.02 0.94 -14.70
C PHE A 301 12.40 0.44 -15.10
N LEU A 302 12.50 -0.86 -15.35
CA LEU A 302 13.67 -1.51 -15.94
C LEU A 302 13.25 -2.09 -17.29
N PHE A 303 13.99 -1.72 -18.33
CA PHE A 303 13.87 -2.30 -19.66
C PHE A 303 15.13 -3.06 -20.00
N THR A 304 14.98 -4.24 -20.59
CA THR A 304 16.07 -5.03 -21.15
C THR A 304 15.91 -5.24 -22.65
N ASP A 305 16.99 -5.51 -23.37
CA ASP A 305 16.99 -5.91 -24.79
C ASP A 305 18.25 -6.73 -25.07
N LEU A 306 18.16 -7.80 -25.87
CA LEU A 306 19.34 -8.57 -26.23
C LEU A 306 19.97 -7.99 -27.51
N LYS A 307 21.26 -7.65 -27.42
CA LYS A 307 21.98 -7.10 -28.56
C LYS A 307 22.07 -8.11 -29.69
N GLY A 308 21.52 -7.76 -30.85
CA GLY A 308 21.68 -8.56 -32.08
C GLY A 308 20.94 -9.90 -32.02
N SER A 309 19.84 -9.98 -31.27
CA SER A 309 19.06 -11.22 -31.09
C SER A 309 18.67 -11.90 -32.40
N THR A 310 18.26 -11.17 -33.43
CA THR A 310 17.95 -11.75 -34.75
C THR A 310 19.14 -12.49 -35.36
N ALA A 311 20.32 -11.87 -35.39
CA ALA A 311 21.53 -12.48 -35.94
C ALA A 311 22.03 -13.64 -35.07
N LEU A 312 21.82 -13.55 -33.75
CA LEU A 312 22.11 -14.64 -32.83
C LEU A 312 21.24 -15.87 -33.15
N TYR A 313 19.93 -15.69 -33.32
CA TYR A 313 18.99 -16.79 -33.60
C TYR A 313 19.28 -17.47 -34.94
N GLU A 314 19.59 -16.70 -35.98
CA GLU A 314 20.01 -17.24 -37.28
C GLU A 314 21.28 -18.09 -37.17
N ARG A 315 22.26 -17.68 -36.35
CA ARG A 315 23.55 -18.38 -36.21
C ARG A 315 23.43 -19.69 -35.42
N VAL A 316 22.64 -19.71 -34.35
CA VAL A 316 22.56 -20.88 -33.46
C VAL A 316 21.52 -21.92 -33.91
N GLY A 317 20.62 -21.54 -34.81
CA GLY A 317 19.53 -22.37 -35.33
C GLY A 317 18.34 -22.46 -34.37
N ASP A 318 17.14 -22.73 -34.91
CA ASP A 318 15.85 -22.55 -34.21
C ASP A 318 15.73 -23.28 -32.87
N LEU A 319 16.19 -24.54 -32.77
CA LEU A 319 16.08 -25.32 -31.53
C LEU A 319 17.01 -24.79 -30.43
N ASN A 320 18.26 -24.50 -30.75
CA ASN A 320 19.21 -23.94 -29.78
C ASN A 320 18.84 -22.51 -29.41
N ALA A 321 18.31 -21.73 -30.37
CA ALA A 321 17.80 -20.39 -30.12
C ALA A 321 16.64 -20.44 -29.12
N PHE A 322 15.71 -21.39 -29.28
CA PHE A 322 14.58 -21.54 -28.36
C PHE A 322 15.03 -21.88 -26.93
N ASP A 323 15.93 -22.85 -26.76
CA ASP A 323 16.44 -23.21 -25.43
C ASP A 323 17.23 -22.06 -24.79
N LEU A 324 18.00 -21.32 -25.58
CA LEU A 324 18.74 -20.14 -25.16
C LEU A 324 17.82 -19.02 -24.68
N VAL A 325 16.79 -18.69 -25.46
CA VAL A 325 15.78 -17.68 -25.10
C VAL A 325 15.03 -18.08 -23.84
N ARG A 326 14.69 -19.37 -23.69
CA ARG A 326 14.05 -19.87 -22.48
C ARG A 326 14.95 -19.72 -21.25
N ALA A 327 16.24 -20.06 -21.36
CA ALA A 327 17.21 -19.90 -20.28
C ALA A 327 17.40 -18.42 -19.91
N HIS A 328 17.54 -17.54 -20.91
CA HIS A 328 17.58 -16.09 -20.77
C HIS A 328 16.39 -15.56 -19.98
N PHE A 329 15.17 -15.82 -20.47
CA PHE A 329 13.96 -15.35 -19.79
C PHE A 329 13.85 -15.91 -18.38
N ARG A 330 14.14 -17.20 -18.18
CA ARG A 330 14.11 -17.79 -16.84
C ARG A 330 15.00 -17.02 -15.87
N ALA A 331 16.25 -16.74 -16.25
CA ALA A 331 17.18 -15.98 -15.42
C ALA A 331 16.65 -14.57 -15.12
N LEU A 332 16.17 -13.85 -16.13
CA LEU A 332 15.63 -12.49 -15.93
C LEU A 332 14.42 -12.48 -14.99
N LEU A 333 13.45 -13.36 -15.21
CA LEU A 333 12.22 -13.42 -14.43
C LEU A 333 12.50 -13.82 -12.97
N GLU A 334 13.38 -14.81 -12.74
CA GLU A 334 13.80 -15.23 -11.39
C GLU A 334 14.51 -14.09 -10.65
N ILE A 335 15.38 -13.34 -11.32
CA ILE A 335 16.09 -12.20 -10.71
C ILE A 335 15.13 -11.06 -10.38
N ILE A 336 14.20 -10.72 -11.29
CA ILE A 336 13.18 -9.68 -11.04
C ILE A 336 12.37 -10.03 -9.80
N ALA A 337 11.88 -11.27 -9.70
CA ALA A 337 11.11 -11.72 -8.55
C ALA A 337 11.95 -11.71 -7.26
N ALA A 338 13.20 -12.17 -7.31
CA ALA A 338 14.10 -12.18 -6.16
C ALA A 338 14.45 -10.78 -5.65
N GLU A 339 14.47 -9.78 -6.54
CA GLU A 339 14.71 -8.38 -6.21
C GLU A 339 13.39 -7.59 -6.06
N LYS A 340 12.29 -8.25 -5.68
CA LYS A 340 11.00 -7.60 -5.33
C LYS A 340 10.41 -6.75 -6.47
N GLY A 341 10.73 -7.09 -7.71
CA GLY A 341 10.15 -6.50 -8.90
C GLY A 341 8.98 -7.31 -9.45
N ALA A 342 8.30 -6.73 -10.42
CA ALA A 342 7.27 -7.42 -11.19
C ALA A 342 7.48 -7.20 -12.68
N VAL A 343 7.22 -8.25 -13.44
CA VAL A 343 7.27 -8.26 -14.89
C VAL A 343 5.96 -7.69 -15.40
N VAL A 344 6.06 -6.61 -16.17
CA VAL A 344 4.90 -5.99 -16.80
C VAL A 344 4.51 -6.78 -18.03
N LYS A 345 5.47 -6.97 -18.94
CA LYS A 345 5.34 -7.70 -20.19
C LYS A 345 6.71 -8.02 -20.80
N THR A 346 6.71 -8.99 -21.71
CA THR A 346 7.83 -9.26 -22.61
C THR A 346 7.53 -8.68 -24.00
N ILE A 347 8.56 -8.24 -24.71
CA ILE A 347 8.46 -7.63 -26.05
C ILE A 347 9.55 -8.26 -26.92
N GLY A 348 9.23 -9.33 -27.66
CA GLY A 348 10.28 -10.14 -28.28
C GLY A 348 11.16 -10.78 -27.21
N ASP A 349 12.44 -10.47 -27.21
CA ASP A 349 13.50 -10.86 -26.25
C ASP A 349 13.73 -9.84 -25.11
N ALA A 350 13.03 -8.71 -25.16
CA ALA A 350 13.04 -7.66 -24.14
C ALA A 350 12.08 -7.97 -22.99
N VAL A 351 12.46 -7.51 -21.79
CA VAL A 351 11.61 -7.51 -20.59
C VAL A 351 11.37 -6.07 -20.14
N MET A 352 10.10 -5.74 -19.89
CA MET A 352 9.70 -4.55 -19.14
C MET A 352 9.31 -4.98 -17.72
N ALA A 353 9.99 -4.44 -16.72
CA ALA A 353 9.74 -4.71 -15.31
C ALA A 353 9.60 -3.41 -14.51
N THR A 354 8.94 -3.51 -13.35
CA THR A 354 8.76 -2.41 -12.41
C THR A 354 9.24 -2.78 -11.02
N PHE A 355 9.80 -1.80 -10.32
CA PHE A 355 10.25 -1.90 -8.94
C PHE A 355 9.71 -0.72 -8.14
N VAL A 356 9.26 -0.99 -6.92
CA VAL A 356 8.78 0.06 -6.00
C VAL A 356 9.92 0.98 -5.58
N ARG A 357 11.15 0.44 -5.50
CA ARG A 357 12.35 1.18 -5.10
C ARG A 357 13.47 1.00 -6.14
N PRO A 358 14.24 2.05 -6.45
CA PRO A 358 15.20 2.03 -7.55
C PRO A 358 16.42 1.14 -7.30
N GLU A 359 16.89 1.00 -6.06
CA GLU A 359 18.07 0.16 -5.77
C GLU A 359 17.82 -1.33 -6.02
N HIS A 360 16.59 -1.81 -5.88
CA HIS A 360 16.21 -3.15 -6.29
C HIS A 360 16.36 -3.35 -7.81
N ALA A 361 16.00 -2.35 -8.62
CA ALA A 361 16.21 -2.40 -10.07
C ALA A 361 17.71 -2.41 -10.44
N ILE A 362 18.54 -1.65 -9.71
CA ILE A 362 20.00 -1.64 -9.91
C ILE A 362 20.60 -3.00 -9.60
N VAL A 363 20.27 -3.58 -8.44
CA VAL A 363 20.77 -4.92 -8.06
C VAL A 363 20.28 -5.97 -9.04
N ALA A 364 19.01 -5.91 -9.47
CA ALA A 364 18.47 -6.79 -10.51
C ALA A 364 19.27 -6.67 -11.81
N GLY A 365 19.52 -5.46 -12.31
CA GLY A 365 20.30 -5.24 -13.53
C GLY A 365 21.72 -5.82 -13.44
N LEU A 366 22.41 -5.60 -12.33
CA LEU A 366 23.75 -6.16 -12.09
C LEU A 366 23.74 -7.69 -12.05
N ARG A 367 22.73 -8.29 -11.39
CA ARG A 367 22.55 -9.76 -11.34
C ARG A 367 22.22 -10.33 -12.72
N MET A 368 21.39 -9.64 -13.51
CA MET A 368 21.05 -10.06 -14.87
C MET A 368 22.28 -10.11 -15.76
N ARG A 369 23.14 -9.08 -15.69
CA ARG A 369 24.41 -9.06 -16.41
C ARG A 369 25.27 -10.27 -16.06
N ALA A 370 25.51 -10.49 -14.76
CA ALA A 370 26.29 -11.63 -14.30
C ALA A 370 25.70 -12.99 -14.74
N ALA A 371 24.37 -13.14 -14.74
CA ALA A 371 23.71 -14.34 -15.22
C ALA A 371 23.89 -14.56 -16.73
N MET A 372 23.94 -13.49 -17.54
CA MET A 372 24.24 -13.61 -18.97
C MET A 372 25.70 -14.00 -19.21
N ASP A 373 26.63 -13.47 -18.42
CA ASP A 373 28.04 -13.87 -18.47
C ASP A 373 28.20 -15.36 -18.14
N GLU A 374 27.51 -15.86 -17.12
CA GLU A 374 27.51 -17.28 -16.77
C GLU A 374 26.96 -18.16 -17.91
N LEU A 375 25.85 -17.76 -18.53
CA LEU A 375 25.28 -18.48 -19.67
C LEU A 375 26.22 -18.47 -20.89
N ASN A 376 26.94 -17.37 -21.10
CA ASN A 376 27.96 -17.23 -22.13
C ASN A 376 29.13 -18.19 -21.87
N GLU A 377 29.67 -18.22 -20.65
CA GLU A 377 30.75 -19.11 -20.23
C GLU A 377 30.39 -20.59 -20.42
N GLN A 378 29.19 -21.00 -19.98
CA GLN A 378 28.69 -22.38 -20.14
C GLN A 378 28.58 -22.80 -21.61
N ARG A 379 28.31 -21.85 -22.51
CA ARG A 379 28.21 -22.09 -23.95
C ARG A 379 29.55 -21.97 -24.68
N GLY A 380 30.58 -21.41 -24.04
CA GLY A 380 31.82 -21.02 -24.71
C GLY A 380 31.63 -19.92 -25.76
N ALA A 381 30.71 -18.99 -25.52
CA ALA A 381 30.38 -17.87 -26.40
C ALA A 381 30.40 -16.54 -25.62
N ASP A 382 30.31 -15.41 -26.30
CA ASP A 382 30.28 -14.05 -25.73
C ASP A 382 29.13 -13.19 -26.29
N ASP A 383 28.10 -13.85 -26.82
CA ASP A 383 27.09 -13.23 -27.67
C ASP A 383 25.78 -12.85 -26.95
N LEU A 384 25.56 -13.30 -25.71
CA LEU A 384 24.46 -12.79 -24.88
C LEU A 384 24.86 -11.47 -24.22
N VAL A 385 24.65 -10.37 -24.93
CA VAL A 385 24.88 -9.02 -24.38
C VAL A 385 23.55 -8.36 -24.10
N LEU A 386 23.24 -8.21 -22.81
CA LEU A 386 22.02 -7.57 -22.34
C LEU A 386 22.20 -6.06 -22.20
N LYS A 387 21.35 -5.31 -22.87
CA LYS A 387 21.21 -3.87 -22.70
C LYS A 387 20.19 -3.60 -21.61
N ILE A 388 20.52 -2.75 -20.64
CA ILE A 388 19.60 -2.45 -19.53
C ILE A 388 19.45 -0.93 -19.37
N GLY A 389 18.21 -0.47 -19.28
CA GLY A 389 17.88 0.93 -18.96
C GLY A 389 16.95 1.03 -17.78
N ILE A 390 17.25 1.94 -16.85
CA ILE A 390 16.48 2.12 -15.62
C ILE A 390 16.11 3.60 -15.46
N HIS A 391 14.83 3.87 -15.25
CA HIS A 391 14.33 5.22 -14.99
C HIS A 391 13.20 5.19 -13.96
N GLU A 392 13.14 6.22 -13.12
CA GLU A 392 12.11 6.40 -12.11
C GLU A 392 11.35 7.70 -12.36
N GLY A 393 10.03 7.65 -12.22
CA GLY A 393 9.16 8.82 -12.35
C GLY A 393 7.66 8.48 -12.24
N PRO A 394 6.77 9.48 -12.37
CA PRO A 394 5.34 9.29 -12.26
C PRO A 394 4.77 8.51 -13.45
N CYS A 395 3.73 7.70 -13.22
CA CYS A 395 3.03 6.97 -14.28
C CYS A 395 1.55 6.78 -13.94
N LEU A 396 0.78 6.32 -14.92
CA LEU A 396 -0.59 5.86 -14.75
C LEU A 396 -0.62 4.34 -14.81
N ALA A 397 -1.17 3.67 -13.79
CA ALA A 397 -1.56 2.27 -13.90
C ALA A 397 -2.93 2.19 -14.58
N VAL A 398 -3.02 1.34 -15.61
CA VAL A 398 -4.21 1.20 -16.48
C VAL A 398 -4.46 -0.27 -16.81
N MET A 399 -5.65 -0.59 -17.33
CA MET A 399 -5.91 -1.88 -17.98
C MET A 399 -5.74 -1.76 -19.48
N LEU A 400 -4.96 -2.67 -20.06
CA LEU A 400 -4.80 -2.82 -21.50
C LEU A 400 -4.81 -4.31 -21.85
N ASN A 401 -5.68 -4.72 -22.78
CA ASN A 401 -5.84 -6.12 -23.19
C ASN A 401 -6.08 -7.07 -22.00
N ASP A 402 -6.99 -6.70 -21.10
CA ASP A 402 -7.34 -7.44 -19.88
C ASP A 402 -6.15 -7.73 -18.96
N ARG A 403 -5.09 -6.91 -19.05
CA ARG A 403 -3.92 -6.96 -18.18
C ARG A 403 -3.57 -5.57 -17.68
N GLN A 404 -3.05 -5.51 -16.46
CA GLN A 404 -2.51 -4.30 -15.91
C GLN A 404 -1.26 -3.87 -16.69
N ASP A 405 -1.22 -2.63 -17.17
CA ASP A 405 -0.08 -2.01 -17.84
C ASP A 405 0.17 -0.60 -17.26
N TYR A 406 1.23 0.05 -17.73
CA TYR A 406 1.59 1.40 -17.30
C TYR A 406 1.69 2.34 -18.50
N PHE A 407 1.19 3.56 -18.31
CA PHE A 407 1.20 4.61 -19.32
C PHE A 407 1.85 5.88 -18.77
N GLY A 408 2.57 6.59 -19.64
CA GLY A 408 3.16 7.90 -19.31
C GLY A 408 4.55 8.10 -19.91
N GLN A 409 5.07 9.32 -19.77
CA GLN A 409 6.38 9.70 -20.29
C GLN A 409 7.52 8.88 -19.66
N THR A 410 7.41 8.53 -18.38
CA THR A 410 8.38 7.72 -17.63
C THR A 410 8.66 6.37 -18.32
N VAL A 411 7.62 5.68 -18.80
CA VAL A 411 7.77 4.39 -19.52
C VAL A 411 8.59 4.58 -20.79
N ASN A 412 8.30 5.65 -21.55
CA ASN A 412 9.01 5.97 -22.79
C ASN A 412 10.47 6.37 -22.53
N ILE A 413 10.75 7.12 -21.45
CA ILE A 413 12.11 7.47 -21.06
C ILE A 413 12.90 6.20 -20.73
N ALA A 414 12.36 5.29 -19.91
CA ALA A 414 13.03 4.06 -19.52
C ALA A 414 13.44 3.20 -20.72
N ALA A 415 12.52 2.99 -21.68
CA ALA A 415 12.81 2.26 -22.92
C ALA A 415 13.89 2.95 -23.78
N ARG A 416 13.88 4.28 -23.85
CA ARG A 416 14.88 5.05 -24.60
C ARG A 416 16.24 5.05 -23.92
N VAL A 417 16.29 5.08 -22.59
CA VAL A 417 17.52 4.96 -21.79
C VAL A 417 18.16 3.59 -22.04
N GLN A 418 17.36 2.52 -22.08
CA GLN A 418 17.86 1.18 -22.45
C GLN A 418 18.47 1.19 -23.85
N SER A 419 17.85 1.88 -24.81
CA SER A 419 18.34 1.96 -26.20
C SER A 419 19.70 2.67 -26.34
N LEU A 420 20.17 3.37 -25.31
CA LEU A 420 21.52 3.97 -25.28
C LEU A 420 22.60 2.94 -24.98
N SER A 421 22.27 1.81 -24.34
CA SER A 421 23.24 0.75 -24.06
C SER A 421 23.68 0.09 -25.37
N THR A 422 24.99 0.18 -25.63
CA THR A 422 25.61 -0.39 -26.83
C THR A 422 26.42 -1.66 -26.51
N ALA A 423 26.74 -1.86 -25.24
CA ALA A 423 27.48 -3.00 -24.70
C ALA A 423 26.82 -3.54 -23.42
N GLN A 424 27.59 -4.16 -22.51
CA GLN A 424 27.13 -4.71 -21.22
C GLN A 424 26.83 -3.64 -20.14
N GLU A 425 26.66 -2.39 -20.55
CA GLU A 425 26.49 -1.24 -19.67
C GLU A 425 25.02 -1.07 -19.25
N ILE A 426 24.79 -0.69 -18.00
CA ILE A 426 23.46 -0.35 -17.49
C ILE A 426 23.33 1.17 -17.51
N HIS A 427 22.38 1.69 -18.28
CA HIS A 427 22.10 3.13 -18.29
C HIS A 427 21.00 3.48 -17.29
N ILE A 428 21.26 4.50 -16.48
CA ILE A 428 20.33 5.01 -15.49
C ILE A 428 20.15 6.52 -15.64
N THR A 429 19.14 7.06 -14.98
CA THR A 429 18.78 8.48 -15.03
C THR A 429 19.06 9.16 -13.69
N GLY A 430 19.11 10.50 -13.67
CA GLY A 430 19.26 11.28 -12.44
C GLY A 430 18.36 10.83 -11.28
N PRO A 431 17.03 10.73 -11.46
CA PRO A 431 16.14 10.28 -10.39
C PRO A 431 16.53 8.94 -9.75
N VAL A 432 17.04 8.00 -10.53
CA VAL A 432 17.50 6.69 -10.04
C VAL A 432 18.82 6.83 -9.27
N LEU A 433 19.77 7.60 -9.81
CA LEU A 433 21.07 7.81 -9.18
C LEU A 433 20.97 8.57 -7.86
N ASP A 434 20.08 9.57 -7.80
CA ASP A 434 19.91 10.47 -6.67
C ASP A 434 19.24 9.78 -5.46
N ALA A 435 18.69 8.58 -5.65
CA ALA A 435 18.11 7.78 -4.57
C ALA A 435 19.22 7.34 -3.57
N PRO A 436 19.10 7.67 -2.26
CA PRO A 436 20.16 7.40 -1.29
C PRO A 436 20.58 5.91 -1.20
N ALA A 437 19.63 5.00 -1.35
CA ALA A 437 19.89 3.57 -1.30
C ALA A 437 20.64 3.06 -2.55
N VAL A 438 20.46 3.71 -3.71
CA VAL A 438 21.24 3.41 -4.92
C VAL A 438 22.70 3.82 -4.73
N ALA A 439 22.93 5.02 -4.18
CA ALA A 439 24.27 5.50 -3.87
C ALA A 439 25.03 4.54 -2.94
N GLU A 440 24.35 3.99 -1.92
CA GLU A 440 24.94 3.00 -1.02
C GLU A 440 25.28 1.68 -1.74
N VAL A 441 24.39 1.16 -2.59
CA VAL A 441 24.66 -0.05 -3.40
C VAL A 441 25.88 0.14 -4.31
N LEU A 442 25.97 1.28 -4.99
CA LEU A 442 27.08 1.59 -5.89
C LEU A 442 28.40 1.72 -5.12
N LYS A 443 28.37 2.38 -3.96
CA LYS A 443 29.54 2.52 -3.08
C LYS A 443 30.04 1.17 -2.55
N GLN A 444 29.14 0.32 -2.07
CA GLN A 444 29.49 -1.02 -1.55
C GLN A 444 30.14 -1.91 -2.62
N ARG A 445 29.77 -1.72 -3.88
CA ARG A 445 30.31 -2.47 -5.02
C ARG A 445 31.46 -1.75 -5.73
N GLU A 446 31.92 -0.62 -5.19
CA GLU A 446 32.99 0.21 -5.75
C GLU A 446 32.74 0.66 -7.21
N ILE A 447 31.46 0.80 -7.59
CA ILE A 447 31.05 1.19 -8.94
C ILE A 447 30.99 2.73 -9.03
N ARG A 448 31.65 3.29 -10.04
CA ARG A 448 31.61 4.73 -10.34
C ARG A 448 30.75 4.98 -11.58
N PRO A 449 29.58 5.63 -11.44
CA PRO A 449 28.76 6.00 -12.57
C PRO A 449 29.49 7.00 -13.48
N ILE A 450 29.38 6.81 -14.80
CA ILE A 450 29.96 7.70 -15.79
C ILE A 450 28.85 8.55 -16.38
N GLN A 451 28.90 9.87 -16.16
CA GLN A 451 27.92 10.79 -16.68
C GLN A 451 28.04 10.93 -18.20
N LYS A 452 26.92 10.80 -18.90
CA LYS A 452 26.78 11.02 -20.35
C LYS A 452 25.64 11.99 -20.65
N GLN A 453 25.77 12.73 -21.74
CA GLN A 453 24.71 13.55 -22.31
C GLN A 453 24.12 12.84 -23.52
N ALA A 454 22.84 12.50 -23.47
CA ALA A 454 22.17 11.77 -24.54
C ALA A 454 20.95 12.53 -25.06
N ALA A 455 20.80 12.61 -26.38
CA ALA A 455 19.58 13.09 -27.01
C ALA A 455 18.61 11.91 -27.14
N LEU A 456 17.52 11.91 -26.37
CA LEU A 456 16.49 10.89 -26.47
C LEU A 456 15.47 11.32 -27.55
N ARG A 457 15.27 10.47 -28.57
CA ARG A 457 14.36 10.76 -29.69
C ARG A 457 12.97 11.15 -29.18
N GLY A 458 12.47 12.34 -29.52
CA GLY A 458 11.15 12.80 -29.08
C GLY A 458 11.10 13.31 -27.64
N ILE A 459 12.24 13.70 -27.07
CA ILE A 459 12.37 14.60 -25.92
C ILE A 459 13.10 15.83 -26.43
N ALA A 460 12.59 17.03 -26.10
CA ALA A 460 13.10 18.27 -26.67
C ALA A 460 14.55 18.57 -26.23
N ASP A 461 14.90 18.20 -25.00
CA ASP A 461 16.20 18.50 -24.41
C ASP A 461 17.12 17.27 -24.32
N LYS A 462 18.44 17.53 -24.36
CA LYS A 462 19.44 16.52 -24.00
C LYS A 462 19.26 16.16 -22.53
N MET A 463 19.25 14.87 -22.26
CA MET A 463 19.08 14.35 -20.91
C MET A 463 20.42 13.83 -20.39
N VAL A 464 20.69 14.12 -19.12
CA VAL A 464 21.80 13.52 -18.39
C VAL A 464 21.43 12.08 -18.05
N VAL A 465 22.26 11.16 -18.48
CA VAL A 465 22.19 9.73 -18.12
C VAL A 465 23.52 9.31 -17.52
N TYR A 466 23.51 8.20 -16.79
CA TYR A 466 24.70 7.65 -16.17
C TYR A 466 24.89 6.21 -16.61
N GLU A 467 26.09 5.89 -17.05
CA GLU A 467 26.52 4.53 -17.34
C GLU A 467 27.04 3.88 -16.07
N ILE A 468 26.53 2.70 -15.75
CA ILE A 468 27.07 1.81 -14.73
C ILE A 468 27.90 0.76 -15.48
N PRO A 469 29.23 0.79 -15.36
CA PRO A 469 30.14 -0.06 -16.11
C PRO A 469 30.02 -1.55 -15.75
#